data_AF-A0A9D0VC58-F1
#
_entry.id   AF-A0A9D0VC58-F1
#
_cell.length_a   1.000
_cell.length_b   1.000
_cell.length_c   1.000
_cell.angle_alpha   90.00
_cell.angle_beta   90.00
_cell.angle_gamma   90.00
#
_symmetry.space_group_name_H-M   'P 1'
#
loop_
_entity.id
_entity.type
_entity.pdbx_description
1 polymer ?
#
loop_
_entity_poly.entity_id
_entity_poly.type
_entity_poly.pdbx_seq_one_letter_code
_entity_poly.pdbx_strand_id
1 'polypeptide(L)'
;MVLALALAACTHEDDNPTSPTGDTGEDLRVEDVFVQTILDPVDILWVLDPTWPDGTDALKEAMEVGYTTLLMADPSWRIGVMSSDAGTQQNRGLIRGVHETWPAQPGAYDVLGSGPSKVRLGIKTAFDDRWSRNQDFLRPEADLYIIVATNKPDQTTDNDLTNDDFLAWLRDLEHTQSTRISAITISAPNVYNHWADLAAETGGVVFSVGSFQRGIETLFLDAIGQKKEFVLSEIPAERPEEVTVVYREHPTLYTIDDDFEYIASTNSIRFLGEAPRVDAQIRIAYERLPDAPAEETSPEETEGSTER
;
A
#
# COMPACT_ATOMS: atom_id res chain seq x y z
N MET A 1 -22.85 -8.53 -0.75
CA MET A 1 -23.72 -7.58 -1.48
C MET A 1 -23.31 -7.66 -2.95
N VAL A 2 -24.12 -8.29 -3.80
CA VAL A 2 -23.75 -8.60 -5.19
C VAL A 2 -24.27 -7.47 -6.09
N LEU A 3 -23.36 -6.68 -6.67
CA LEU A 3 -23.70 -5.62 -7.60
C LEU A 3 -23.98 -6.24 -8.98
N ALA A 4 -25.23 -6.16 -9.43
CA ALA A 4 -25.63 -6.60 -10.76
C ALA A 4 -25.38 -5.47 -11.77
N LEU A 5 -24.45 -5.68 -12.71
CA LEU A 5 -24.27 -4.82 -13.87
C LEU A 5 -25.43 -5.04 -14.85
N ALA A 6 -26.22 -4.00 -15.10
CA ALA A 6 -27.26 -4.01 -16.12
C ALA A 6 -26.66 -3.64 -17.49
N LEU A 7 -26.80 -4.54 -18.47
CA LEU A 7 -26.49 -4.29 -19.88
C LEU A 7 -27.44 -3.23 -20.47
N ALA A 8 -26.86 -2.27 -21.19
CA ALA A 8 -27.57 -1.28 -21.98
C ALA A 8 -28.24 -1.92 -23.22
N ALA A 9 -29.44 -1.42 -23.52
CA ALA A 9 -30.28 -1.84 -24.64
C ALA A 9 -29.77 -1.27 -25.98
N CYS A 10 -29.69 -2.14 -26.99
CA CYS A 10 -29.45 -1.75 -28.38
C CYS A 10 -30.72 -1.13 -28.99
N THR A 11 -30.65 0.11 -29.45
CA THR A 11 -31.62 0.68 -30.40
C THR A 11 -31.11 0.51 -31.82
N HIS A 12 -32.00 0.02 -32.68
CA HIS A 12 -31.77 -0.34 -34.08
C HIS A 12 -32.39 0.78 -34.94
N GLU A 13 -31.59 1.50 -35.71
CA GLU A 13 -32.10 2.54 -36.64
C GLU A 13 -31.28 2.60 -37.94
N ASP A 14 -31.97 2.16 -39.00
CA ASP A 14 -31.89 2.46 -40.45
C ASP A 14 -30.55 2.71 -41.17
N ASP A 15 -30.23 1.74 -42.03
CA ASP A 15 -29.19 1.73 -43.05
C ASP A 15 -29.39 2.81 -44.13
N ASN A 16 -28.43 3.73 -44.24
CA ASN A 16 -28.22 4.57 -45.42
C ASN A 16 -26.78 4.33 -45.93
N PRO A 17 -26.56 3.72 -47.11
CA PRO A 17 -25.22 3.35 -47.56
C PRO A 17 -24.51 4.56 -48.19
N THR A 18 -23.93 5.41 -47.35
CA THR A 18 -22.89 6.36 -47.76
C THR A 18 -21.58 5.59 -48.00
N SER A 19 -20.99 5.81 -49.17
CA SER A 19 -19.70 5.25 -49.58
C SER A 19 -18.62 5.38 -48.49
N PRO A 20 -17.75 4.37 -48.30
CA PRO A 20 -16.70 4.42 -47.30
C PRO A 20 -15.64 5.43 -47.75
N THR A 21 -15.68 6.64 -47.21
CA THR A 21 -14.50 7.50 -47.15
C THR A 21 -13.47 6.75 -46.32
N GLY A 22 -12.47 6.20 -47.01
CA GLY A 22 -11.29 5.59 -46.39
C GLY A 22 -10.49 6.65 -45.67
N ASP A 23 -10.95 7.00 -44.47
CA ASP A 23 -10.18 7.61 -43.42
C ASP A 23 -10.18 6.60 -42.28
N THR A 24 -9.41 5.53 -42.47
CA THR A 24 -9.05 4.62 -41.37
C THR A 24 -7.86 5.22 -40.62
N GLY A 25 -7.93 6.52 -40.31
CA GLY A 25 -7.15 7.07 -39.22
C GLY A 25 -7.59 6.30 -37.99
N GLU A 26 -6.80 5.29 -37.60
CA GLU A 26 -7.01 4.61 -36.34
C GLU A 26 -7.15 5.68 -35.27
N ASP A 27 -8.19 5.60 -34.45
CA ASP A 27 -8.35 6.49 -33.32
C ASP A 27 -7.17 6.22 -32.38
N LEU A 28 -6.16 7.09 -32.44
CA LEU A 28 -4.96 6.99 -31.60
C LEU A 28 -5.28 7.39 -30.15
N ARG A 29 -6.53 7.75 -29.85
CA ARG A 29 -6.95 8.12 -28.51
C ARG A 29 -7.21 6.89 -27.67
N VAL A 30 -6.48 6.79 -26.56
CA VAL A 30 -6.66 5.79 -25.52
C VAL A 30 -7.29 6.47 -24.29
N GLU A 31 -8.21 5.78 -23.61
CA GLU A 31 -8.70 6.18 -22.29
C GLU A 31 -8.47 5.01 -21.32
N ASP A 32 -7.54 5.19 -20.40
CA ASP A 32 -7.37 4.28 -19.27
C ASP A 32 -8.30 4.69 -18.13
N VAL A 33 -9.02 3.71 -17.58
CA VAL A 33 -9.91 3.90 -16.44
C VAL A 33 -9.49 2.95 -15.31
N PHE A 34 -9.00 3.54 -14.22
CA PHE A 34 -8.68 2.81 -13.00
C PHE A 34 -9.78 3.04 -11.96
N VAL A 35 -10.06 2.02 -11.15
CA VAL A 35 -10.93 2.16 -9.98
C VAL A 35 -10.06 2.00 -8.75
N GLN A 36 -10.06 3.00 -7.87
CA GLN A 36 -9.40 2.88 -6.59
C GLN A 36 -10.22 1.94 -5.69
N THR A 37 -9.72 0.74 -5.47
CA THR A 37 -10.35 -0.22 -4.56
C THR A 37 -9.63 -0.22 -3.23
N ILE A 38 -10.37 -0.37 -2.13
CA ILE A 38 -9.75 -0.72 -0.83
C ILE A 38 -9.37 -2.20 -0.84
N LEU A 39 -8.38 -2.54 -0.02
CA LEU A 39 -8.17 -3.92 0.42
C LEU A 39 -9.31 -4.37 1.35
N ASP A 40 -9.27 -5.66 1.68
CA ASP A 40 -10.06 -6.25 2.76
C ASP A 40 -9.89 -5.45 4.07
N PRO A 41 -10.75 -5.66 5.10
CA PRO A 41 -10.56 -5.03 6.40
C PRO A 41 -9.11 -5.10 6.88
N VAL A 42 -8.64 -4.12 7.64
CA VAL A 42 -7.21 -4.08 8.04
C VAL A 42 -7.05 -3.97 9.55
N ASP A 43 -6.20 -4.82 10.12
CA ASP A 43 -5.76 -4.77 11.50
C ASP A 43 -4.32 -4.25 11.56
N ILE A 44 -4.11 -3.10 12.21
CA ILE A 44 -2.82 -2.43 12.31
C ILE A 44 -2.32 -2.54 13.76
N LEU A 45 -1.25 -3.29 13.99
CA LEU A 45 -0.59 -3.41 15.28
C LEU A 45 0.66 -2.53 15.34
N TRP A 46 0.61 -1.47 16.15
CA TRP A 46 1.79 -0.68 16.50
C TRP A 46 2.57 -1.36 17.62
N VAL A 47 3.85 -1.63 17.39
CA VAL A 47 4.78 -2.13 18.41
C VAL A 47 5.78 -1.01 18.73
N LEU A 48 5.67 -0.45 19.92
CA LEU A 48 6.41 0.75 20.32
C LEU A 48 7.54 0.40 21.28
N ASP A 49 8.72 0.97 21.04
CA ASP A 49 9.84 0.91 21.99
C ASP A 49 9.62 1.90 23.14
N PRO A 50 9.34 1.43 24.36
CA PRO A 50 9.05 2.30 25.49
C PRO A 50 10.27 3.10 25.95
N THR A 51 11.47 2.75 25.48
CA THR A 51 12.72 3.46 25.79
C THR A 51 13.04 4.57 24.79
N TRP A 52 12.14 4.84 23.85
CA TRP A 52 12.31 5.86 22.82
C TRP A 52 11.20 6.93 22.85
N PRO A 53 11.24 7.83 23.86
CA PRO A 53 10.20 8.85 24.04
C PRO A 53 10.09 9.79 22.85
N ASP A 54 11.21 10.28 22.31
CA ASP A 54 11.21 11.19 21.15
C ASP A 54 10.51 10.58 19.92
N GLY A 55 10.70 9.27 19.68
CA GLY A 55 10.02 8.57 18.60
C GLY A 55 8.52 8.37 18.86
N THR A 56 8.13 8.19 20.12
CA THR A 56 6.72 8.08 20.51
C THR A 56 5.99 9.42 20.37
N ASP A 57 6.63 10.53 20.73
CA ASP A 57 6.06 11.86 20.57
C ASP A 57 5.93 12.24 19.08
N ALA A 58 6.97 11.97 18.28
CA ALA A 58 6.91 12.14 16.83
C ALA A 58 5.83 11.27 16.18
N LEU A 59 5.65 10.02 16.66
CA LEU A 59 4.56 9.16 16.23
C LEU A 59 3.21 9.78 16.54
N LYS A 60 2.98 10.26 17.77
CA LYS A 60 1.70 10.87 18.17
C LYS A 60 1.32 12.05 17.26
N GLU A 61 2.27 12.93 16.97
CA GLU A 61 2.06 14.07 16.06
C GLU A 61 1.75 13.61 14.64
N ALA A 62 2.55 12.68 14.10
CA ALA A 62 2.38 12.21 12.73
C ALA A 62 1.11 11.35 12.54
N MET A 63 0.63 10.68 13.59
CA MET A 63 -0.61 9.92 13.56
C MET A 63 -1.83 10.81 13.30
N GLU A 64 -1.86 12.07 13.76
CA GLU A 64 -2.98 12.98 13.48
C GLU A 64 -3.24 13.12 11.96
N VAL A 65 -2.17 13.17 11.17
CA VAL A 65 -2.23 13.20 9.70
C VAL A 65 -2.61 11.82 9.16
N GLY A 66 -1.97 10.76 9.66
CA GLY A 66 -2.25 9.39 9.23
C GLY A 66 -3.72 8.97 9.39
N TYR A 67 -4.35 9.31 10.51
CA TYR A 67 -5.76 8.98 10.74
C TYR A 67 -6.72 9.65 9.76
N THR A 68 -6.38 10.85 9.28
CA THR A 68 -7.19 11.51 8.25
C THR A 68 -7.23 10.64 6.97
N THR A 69 -6.12 9.98 6.63
CA THR A 69 -6.05 9.02 5.51
C THR A 69 -6.96 7.81 5.74
N LEU A 70 -6.91 7.21 6.95
CA LEU A 70 -7.73 6.06 7.31
C LEU A 70 -9.24 6.39 7.32
N LEU A 71 -9.62 7.56 7.81
CA LEU A 71 -11.02 8.01 7.84
C LEU A 71 -11.60 8.23 6.43
N MET A 72 -10.76 8.56 5.44
CA MET A 72 -11.21 8.75 4.06
C MET A 72 -11.45 7.44 3.31
N ALA A 73 -10.88 6.35 3.80
CA ALA A 73 -10.80 5.11 3.04
C ALA A 73 -12.09 4.26 3.15
N ASP A 74 -12.91 4.44 4.18
CA ASP A 74 -14.08 3.58 4.48
C ASP A 74 -13.81 2.05 4.62
N PRO A 75 -12.58 1.51 4.86
CA PRO A 75 -12.47 0.12 5.32
C PRO A 75 -12.78 0.06 6.81
N SER A 76 -13.22 -1.13 7.22
CA SER A 76 -13.20 -1.47 8.63
C SER A 76 -11.75 -1.66 9.07
N TRP A 77 -11.13 -0.62 9.63
CA TRP A 77 -9.80 -0.69 10.22
C TRP A 77 -9.85 -0.86 11.74
N ARG A 78 -8.86 -1.57 12.29
CA ARG A 78 -8.59 -1.64 13.72
C ARG A 78 -7.15 -1.27 13.98
N ILE A 79 -6.92 -0.48 15.02
CA ILE A 79 -5.57 -0.18 15.47
C ILE A 79 -5.38 -0.73 16.87
N GLY A 80 -4.31 -1.47 17.09
CA GLY A 80 -3.83 -1.95 18.38
C GLY A 80 -2.44 -1.38 18.66
N VAL A 81 -2.13 -1.12 19.93
CA VAL A 81 -0.80 -0.64 20.33
C VAL A 81 -0.23 -1.53 21.41
N MET A 82 1.02 -1.97 21.27
CA MET A 82 1.71 -2.75 22.30
C MET A 82 3.14 -2.27 22.52
N SER A 83 3.69 -2.61 23.68
CA SER A 83 5.08 -2.37 24.01
C SER A 83 5.99 -3.44 23.39
N SER A 84 7.17 -3.06 22.92
CA SER A 84 8.21 -4.03 22.54
C SER A 84 8.88 -4.71 23.74
N ASP A 85 8.66 -4.22 24.97
CA ASP A 85 9.18 -4.84 26.20
C ASP A 85 8.36 -6.09 26.57
N ALA A 86 8.77 -7.23 26.00
CA ALA A 86 8.23 -8.54 26.35
C ALA A 86 8.96 -9.19 27.56
N GLY A 87 9.87 -8.46 28.22
CA GLY A 87 10.67 -8.98 29.33
C GLY A 87 9.94 -9.00 30.67
N THR A 88 8.90 -8.18 30.84
CA THR A 88 8.11 -8.11 32.08
C THR A 88 6.78 -8.85 31.93
N GLN A 89 6.40 -9.68 32.91
CA GLN A 89 5.14 -10.45 32.86
C GLN A 89 3.90 -9.56 32.69
N GLN A 90 3.92 -8.33 33.21
CA GLN A 90 2.76 -7.43 33.19
C GLN A 90 2.46 -6.87 31.80
N ASN A 91 3.47 -6.61 30.97
CA ASN A 91 3.30 -5.98 29.66
C ASN A 91 3.49 -6.95 28.49
N ARG A 92 3.92 -8.19 28.76
CA ARG A 92 4.21 -9.18 27.72
C ARG A 92 2.96 -9.50 26.91
N GLY A 93 2.98 -9.07 25.65
CA GLY A 93 1.99 -9.39 24.63
C GLY A 93 0.62 -8.72 24.83
N LEU A 94 0.51 -7.68 25.66
CA LEU A 94 -0.78 -7.00 25.82
C LEU A 94 -0.96 -5.95 24.71
N ILE A 95 -2.01 -6.12 23.89
CA ILE A 95 -2.44 -5.12 22.93
C ILE A 95 -3.39 -4.17 23.64
N ARG A 96 -2.97 -2.92 23.78
CA ARG A 96 -3.76 -1.83 24.34
C ARG A 96 -4.58 -1.18 23.25
N GLY A 97 -5.86 -0.98 23.55
CA GLY A 97 -6.80 -0.23 22.75
C GLY A 97 -7.03 -0.86 21.38
N VAL A 98 -8.13 -1.60 21.23
CA VAL A 98 -8.66 -1.86 19.89
C VAL A 98 -9.45 -0.62 19.50
N HIS A 99 -8.82 0.24 18.69
CA HIS A 99 -9.41 1.50 18.27
C HIS A 99 -10.06 1.32 16.90
N GLU A 100 -11.38 1.48 16.86
CA GLU A 100 -12.19 1.62 15.64
C GLU A 100 -12.66 3.08 15.44
N THR A 101 -12.18 4.01 16.27
CA THR A 101 -12.64 5.40 16.32
C THR A 101 -11.48 6.38 16.42
N TRP A 102 -11.59 7.52 15.74
CA TRP A 102 -10.72 8.69 15.90
C TRP A 102 -11.45 9.80 16.68
N PRO A 103 -10.78 10.55 17.58
CA PRO A 103 -9.38 10.39 18.02
C PRO A 103 -9.13 9.10 18.80
N ALA A 104 -7.88 8.62 18.76
CA ALA A 104 -7.44 7.57 19.67
C ALA A 104 -7.67 8.00 21.13
N GLN A 105 -7.94 7.05 22.02
CA GLN A 105 -8.15 7.40 23.43
C GLN A 105 -6.88 8.04 24.02
N PRO A 106 -7.01 9.03 24.93
CA PRO A 106 -5.86 9.60 25.63
C PRO A 106 -5.00 8.49 26.24
N GLY A 107 -3.71 8.48 25.91
CA GLY A 107 -2.74 7.50 26.40
C GLY A 107 -2.69 6.17 25.64
N ALA A 108 -3.37 6.03 24.50
CA ALA A 108 -3.27 4.84 23.64
C ALA A 108 -1.82 4.48 23.27
N TYR A 109 -0.98 5.50 23.06
CA TYR A 109 0.44 5.37 22.70
C TYR A 109 1.38 5.39 23.93
N ASP A 110 0.84 5.51 25.14
CA ASP A 110 1.64 5.53 26.37
C ASP A 110 1.97 4.08 26.78
N VAL A 111 2.91 3.49 26.05
CA VAL A 111 3.46 2.17 26.39
C VAL A 111 4.42 2.28 27.56
N LEU A 112 4.40 1.27 28.43
CA LEU A 112 5.30 1.19 29.57
C LEU A 112 6.33 0.08 29.32
N GLY A 113 7.54 0.30 29.83
CA GLY A 113 8.60 -0.68 29.80
C GLY A 113 9.97 -0.02 29.92
N SER A 114 10.93 -0.79 30.38
CA SER A 114 12.35 -0.40 30.44
C SER A 114 13.28 -1.56 30.11
N GLY A 115 12.70 -2.72 29.81
CA GLY A 115 13.40 -3.92 29.43
C GLY A 115 13.93 -3.88 28.00
N PRO A 116 14.59 -4.97 27.58
CA PRO A 116 15.06 -5.14 26.22
C PRO A 116 13.87 -5.16 25.24
N SER A 117 14.04 -4.52 24.07
CA SER A 117 13.06 -4.56 22.98
C SER A 117 13.02 -5.99 22.40
N LYS A 118 12.02 -6.78 22.76
CA LYS A 118 11.84 -8.18 22.35
C LYS A 118 10.57 -8.30 21.49
N VAL A 119 10.61 -7.68 20.32
CA VAL A 119 9.46 -7.49 19.43
C VAL A 119 8.89 -8.81 18.93
N ARG A 120 9.71 -9.71 18.37
CA ARG A 120 9.24 -11.01 17.84
C ARG A 120 8.55 -11.85 18.91
N LEU A 121 9.19 -11.95 20.08
CA LEU A 121 8.61 -12.65 21.23
C LEU A 121 7.31 -11.98 21.73
N GLY A 122 7.29 -10.65 21.76
CA GLY A 122 6.13 -9.87 22.16
C GLY A 122 4.93 -10.11 21.26
N ILE A 123 5.12 -9.97 19.94
CA ILE A 123 4.11 -10.24 18.90
C ILE A 123 3.58 -11.66 19.04
N LYS A 124 4.48 -12.66 19.07
CA LYS A 124 4.09 -14.06 19.22
C LYS A 124 3.26 -14.29 20.47
N THR A 125 3.71 -13.75 21.61
CA THR A 125 2.97 -13.89 22.87
C THR A 125 1.60 -13.21 22.79
N ALA A 126 1.50 -12.06 22.14
CA ALA A 126 0.23 -11.34 22.00
C ALA A 126 -0.82 -12.16 21.25
N PHE A 127 -0.43 -12.78 20.14
CA PHE A 127 -1.33 -13.54 19.30
C PHE A 127 -1.58 -14.98 19.77
N ASP A 128 -0.64 -15.58 20.51
CA ASP A 128 -0.86 -16.84 21.22
C ASP A 128 -1.87 -16.65 22.38
N ASP A 129 -1.77 -15.53 23.10
CA ASP A 129 -2.68 -15.18 24.21
C ASP A 129 -4.02 -14.57 23.77
N ARG A 130 -4.33 -14.62 22.46
CA ARG A 130 -5.55 -14.04 21.89
C ARG A 130 -6.80 -14.51 22.63
N TRP A 131 -6.86 -15.77 23.06
CA TRP A 131 -8.01 -16.34 23.76
C TRP A 131 -8.26 -15.77 25.18
N SER A 132 -7.39 -14.89 25.68
CA SER A 132 -7.51 -14.32 27.02
C SER A 132 -7.51 -12.80 27.04
N ARG A 133 -6.53 -12.15 26.40
CA ARG A 133 -6.26 -10.72 26.57
C ARG A 133 -6.42 -9.88 25.30
N ASN A 134 -6.37 -10.53 24.12
CA ASN A 134 -6.35 -9.85 22.82
C ASN A 134 -7.40 -10.43 21.85
N GLN A 135 -8.51 -10.95 22.39
CA GLN A 135 -9.44 -11.83 21.66
C GLN A 135 -10.13 -11.17 20.47
N ASP A 136 -10.28 -9.85 20.54
CA ASP A 136 -11.02 -9.07 19.57
C ASP A 136 -10.12 -8.30 18.59
N PHE A 137 -8.79 -8.41 18.72
CA PHE A 137 -7.91 -7.65 17.83
C PHE A 137 -7.84 -8.27 16.43
N LEU A 138 -7.39 -9.53 16.33
CA LEU A 138 -7.15 -10.20 15.06
C LEU A 138 -8.45 -10.73 14.45
N ARG A 139 -8.82 -10.20 13.28
CA ARG A 139 -9.97 -10.67 12.50
C ARG A 139 -9.51 -11.66 11.43
N PRO A 140 -10.23 -12.78 11.25
CA PRO A 140 -9.84 -13.75 10.23
C PRO A 140 -9.94 -13.17 8.82
N GLU A 141 -10.87 -12.25 8.57
CA GLU A 141 -11.08 -11.60 7.27
C GLU A 141 -10.18 -10.39 6.99
N ALA A 142 -9.35 -9.98 7.95
CA ALA A 142 -8.54 -8.78 7.81
C ALA A 142 -7.09 -9.07 7.41
N ASP A 143 -6.50 -8.15 6.63
CA ASP A 143 -5.05 -8.06 6.49
C ASP A 143 -4.41 -7.59 7.80
N LEU A 144 -3.24 -8.13 8.14
CA LEU A 144 -2.50 -7.77 9.35
C LEU A 144 -1.24 -6.96 9.03
N TYR A 145 -1.22 -5.72 9.48
CA TYR A 145 -0.06 -4.83 9.36
C TYR A 145 0.57 -4.61 10.73
N ILE A 146 1.80 -5.08 10.90
CA ILE A 146 2.56 -4.87 12.12
C ILE A 146 3.59 -3.77 11.85
N ILE A 147 3.50 -2.66 12.57
CA ILE A 147 4.39 -1.51 12.41
C ILE A 147 5.21 -1.32 13.68
N VAL A 148 6.53 -1.44 13.56
CA VAL A 148 7.46 -1.31 14.69
C VAL A 148 8.06 0.10 14.70
N ALA A 149 7.85 0.84 15.79
CA ALA A 149 8.51 2.13 16.01
C ALA A 149 9.59 1.98 17.10
N THR A 150 10.86 1.95 16.70
CA THR A 150 11.98 1.68 17.62
C THR A 150 13.29 2.35 17.22
N ASN A 151 14.15 2.62 18.20
CA ASN A 151 15.54 3.04 17.98
C ASN A 151 16.56 1.90 18.18
N LYS A 152 16.10 0.64 18.28
CA LYS A 152 16.92 -0.54 18.59
C LYS A 152 16.58 -1.72 17.67
N PRO A 153 17.52 -2.66 17.45
CA PRO A 153 17.17 -3.94 16.86
C PRO A 153 16.30 -4.76 17.82
N ASP A 154 15.62 -5.78 17.32
CA ASP A 154 14.98 -6.79 18.16
C ASP A 154 16.04 -7.57 18.95
N GLN A 155 15.85 -7.67 20.25
CA GLN A 155 16.70 -8.36 21.23
C GLN A 155 16.10 -9.70 21.65
N THR A 156 15.09 -10.21 20.92
CA THR A 156 14.66 -11.59 21.05
C THR A 156 15.83 -12.51 20.68
N THR A 157 16.25 -13.37 21.60
CA THR A 157 17.37 -14.28 21.36
C THR A 157 16.90 -15.54 20.64
N ASP A 158 17.77 -16.23 19.91
CA ASP A 158 17.41 -17.50 19.25
C ASP A 158 17.05 -18.62 20.24
N ASN A 159 17.49 -18.51 21.50
CA ASN A 159 17.03 -19.41 22.57
C ASN A 159 15.58 -19.15 22.98
N ASP A 160 15.08 -17.92 22.77
CA ASP A 160 13.68 -17.56 23.03
C ASP A 160 12.80 -17.90 21.82
N LEU A 161 13.23 -17.46 20.63
CA LEU A 161 12.53 -17.64 19.35
C LEU A 161 13.48 -17.28 18.20
N THR A 162 13.76 -18.23 17.30
CA THR A 162 14.58 -17.97 16.11
C THR A 162 13.82 -17.12 15.09
N ASN A 163 14.53 -16.48 14.16
CA ASN A 163 13.88 -15.67 13.12
C ASN A 163 13.01 -16.54 12.20
N ASP A 164 13.54 -17.71 11.82
CA ASP A 164 12.85 -18.65 10.94
C ASP A 164 11.58 -19.21 11.60
N ASP A 165 11.64 -19.56 12.89
CA ASP A 165 10.46 -20.03 13.63
C ASP A 165 9.40 -18.93 13.77
N PHE A 166 9.84 -17.68 13.98
CA PHE A 166 8.93 -16.54 14.03
C PHE A 166 8.23 -16.32 12.68
N LEU A 167 8.97 -16.30 11.57
CA LEU A 167 8.42 -16.11 10.23
C LEU A 167 7.53 -17.28 9.79
N ALA A 168 7.90 -18.51 10.12
CA ALA A 168 7.04 -19.68 9.91
C ALA A 168 5.72 -19.55 10.66
N TRP A 169 5.79 -19.28 11.97
CA TRP A 169 4.61 -19.06 12.79
C TRP A 169 3.74 -17.90 12.30
N LEU A 170 4.34 -16.81 11.84
CA LEU A 170 3.62 -15.63 11.35
C LEU A 170 2.82 -15.94 10.08
N ARG A 171 3.41 -16.72 9.16
CA ARG A 171 2.72 -17.20 7.95
C ARG A 171 1.58 -18.18 8.26
N ASP A 172 1.69 -18.91 9.36
CA ASP A 172 0.68 -19.88 9.81
C ASP A 172 -0.45 -19.25 10.65
N LEU A 173 -0.42 -17.93 10.92
CA LEU A 173 -1.54 -17.25 11.55
C LEU A 173 -2.78 -17.36 10.64
N GLU A 174 -3.92 -17.78 11.17
CA GLU A 174 -5.18 -17.85 10.42
C GLU A 174 -5.72 -16.43 10.13
N HIS A 175 -5.32 -15.83 9.01
CA HIS A 175 -5.83 -14.56 8.47
C HIS A 175 -5.89 -14.64 6.93
N THR A 176 -6.82 -13.94 6.30
CA THR A 176 -7.34 -14.28 4.97
C THR A 176 -6.45 -13.98 3.78
N GLN A 177 -5.49 -13.04 3.88
CA GLN A 177 -4.82 -12.52 2.68
C GLN A 177 -3.33 -12.25 2.88
N SER A 178 -2.92 -11.40 3.84
CA SER A 178 -1.52 -11.09 4.05
C SER A 178 -1.16 -10.60 5.47
N THR A 179 0.05 -10.92 5.92
CA THR A 179 0.70 -10.27 7.07
C THR A 179 1.96 -9.55 6.60
N ARG A 180 2.13 -8.29 7.00
CA ARG A 180 3.33 -7.50 6.71
C ARG A 180 3.93 -6.92 7.98
N ILE A 181 5.27 -6.93 8.06
CA ILE A 181 6.01 -6.25 9.12
C ILE A 181 6.75 -5.06 8.51
N SER A 182 6.42 -3.87 8.95
CA SER A 182 7.08 -2.63 8.59
C SER A 182 7.72 -1.98 9.82
N ALA A 183 8.64 -1.05 9.61
CA ALA A 183 9.28 -0.35 10.72
C ALA A 183 9.55 1.13 10.44
N ILE A 184 9.48 1.93 11.50
CA ILE A 184 9.99 3.31 11.55
C ILE A 184 11.12 3.34 12.58
N THR A 185 12.33 3.66 12.11
CA THR A 185 13.54 3.49 12.91
C THR A 185 14.49 4.69 12.81
N ILE A 186 15.45 4.78 13.73
CA ILE A 186 16.57 5.71 13.57
C ILE A 186 17.47 5.28 12.40
N SER A 187 18.15 6.22 11.75
CA SER A 187 19.09 5.93 10.64
C SER A 187 20.40 5.25 11.07
N ALA A 188 20.42 4.51 12.18
CA ALA A 188 21.58 3.74 12.59
C ALA A 188 21.66 2.44 11.76
N PRO A 189 22.74 2.18 11.01
CA PRO A 189 22.79 1.08 10.05
C PRO A 189 22.43 -0.29 10.64
N ASN A 190 22.88 -0.59 11.86
CA ASN A 190 22.58 -1.86 12.52
C ASN A 190 21.10 -2.01 12.92
N VAL A 191 20.43 -0.90 13.25
CA VAL A 191 18.99 -0.91 13.55
C VAL A 191 18.20 -1.02 12.25
N TYR A 192 18.51 -0.14 11.29
CA TYR A 192 17.82 -0.08 10.00
C TYR A 192 17.91 -1.40 9.24
N ASN A 193 19.11 -1.96 9.08
CA ASN A 193 19.31 -3.19 8.31
C ASN A 193 18.57 -4.38 8.95
N HIS A 194 18.61 -4.48 10.27
CA HIS A 194 17.88 -5.54 10.98
C HIS A 194 16.38 -5.53 10.66
N TRP A 195 15.76 -4.34 10.69
CA TRP A 195 14.34 -4.21 10.34
C TRP A 195 14.09 -4.33 8.85
N ALA A 196 15.03 -3.90 8.00
CA ALA A 196 14.91 -4.02 6.55
C ALA A 196 14.90 -5.48 6.11
N ASP A 197 15.76 -6.32 6.71
CA ASP A 197 15.79 -7.75 6.46
C ASP A 197 14.44 -8.40 6.84
N LEU A 198 13.90 -8.09 8.03
CA LEU A 198 12.61 -8.65 8.46
C LEU A 198 11.42 -8.14 7.62
N ALA A 199 11.46 -6.87 7.23
CA ALA A 199 10.43 -6.27 6.40
C ALA A 199 10.42 -6.89 5.00
N ALA A 200 11.59 -7.12 4.40
CA ALA A 200 11.71 -7.75 3.08
C ALA A 200 11.10 -9.16 3.06
N GLU A 201 11.27 -9.95 4.13
CA GLU A 201 10.70 -11.30 4.26
C GLU A 201 9.16 -11.33 4.35
N THR A 202 8.54 -10.20 4.69
CA THR A 202 7.08 -10.08 4.88
C THR A 202 6.43 -9.11 3.89
N GLY A 203 7.19 -8.57 2.93
CA GLY A 203 6.71 -7.56 1.98
C GLY A 203 6.40 -6.19 2.61
N GLY A 204 6.90 -5.93 3.82
CA GLY A 204 6.81 -4.62 4.45
C GLY A 204 7.92 -3.66 4.03
N VAL A 205 7.96 -2.49 4.66
CA VAL A 205 8.89 -1.40 4.33
C VAL A 205 9.49 -0.76 5.58
N VAL A 206 10.68 -0.16 5.44
CA VAL A 206 11.36 0.53 6.54
C VAL A 206 11.60 2.00 6.23
N PHE A 207 11.15 2.85 7.14
CA PHE A 207 11.34 4.29 7.11
C PHE A 207 12.31 4.76 8.19
N SER A 208 12.97 5.87 7.91
CA SER A 208 13.74 6.61 8.90
C SER A 208 12.89 7.69 9.59
N VAL A 209 13.18 7.94 10.85
CA VAL A 209 12.62 9.00 11.72
C VAL A 209 12.55 10.37 11.07
N GLY A 210 13.55 10.73 10.25
CA GLY A 210 13.55 12.02 9.54
C GLY A 210 12.38 12.19 8.56
N SER A 211 11.56 11.16 8.39
CA SER A 211 10.42 11.11 7.48
C SER A 211 9.18 10.52 8.15
N PHE A 212 9.00 10.66 9.47
CA PHE A 212 7.87 10.07 10.22
C PHE A 212 6.50 10.29 9.56
N GLN A 213 6.15 11.54 9.27
CA GLN A 213 4.86 11.88 8.65
C GLN A 213 4.67 11.17 7.30
N ARG A 214 5.66 11.26 6.41
CA ARG A 214 5.64 10.57 5.11
C ARG A 214 5.62 9.05 5.27
N GLY A 215 6.34 8.51 6.24
CA GLY A 215 6.39 7.08 6.53
C GLY A 215 5.04 6.56 6.99
N ILE A 216 4.39 7.23 7.95
CA ILE A 216 3.04 6.87 8.41
C ILE A 216 2.02 6.97 7.29
N GLU A 217 2.03 8.07 6.53
CA GLU A 217 1.12 8.23 5.39
C GLU A 217 1.31 7.08 4.40
N THR A 218 2.56 6.75 4.03
CA THR A 218 2.85 5.66 3.11
C THR A 218 2.41 4.30 3.67
N LEU A 219 2.67 4.04 4.96
CA LEU A 219 2.27 2.80 5.62
C LEU A 219 0.75 2.65 5.67
N PHE A 220 0.01 3.74 5.90
CA PHE A 220 -1.45 3.69 5.94
C PHE A 220 -2.07 3.58 4.56
N LEU A 221 -1.52 4.27 3.56
CA LEU A 221 -1.92 4.08 2.16
C LEU A 221 -1.70 2.63 1.72
N ASP A 222 -0.56 2.05 2.05
CA ASP A 222 -0.28 0.63 1.76
C ASP A 222 -1.20 -0.30 2.56
N ALA A 223 -1.50 0.01 3.83
CA ALA A 223 -2.38 -0.76 4.69
C ALA A 223 -3.82 -0.86 4.17
N ILE A 224 -4.33 0.23 3.62
CA ILE A 224 -5.69 0.28 3.02
C ILE A 224 -5.67 -0.02 1.52
N GLY A 225 -4.49 -0.26 0.93
CA GLY A 225 -4.31 -0.51 -0.50
C GLY A 225 -4.60 0.67 -1.43
N GLN A 226 -4.64 1.89 -0.89
CA GLN A 226 -4.77 3.08 -1.73
C GLN A 226 -3.49 3.32 -2.51
N LYS A 227 -3.63 3.37 -3.84
CA LYS A 227 -2.51 3.61 -4.75
C LYS A 227 -2.45 5.10 -5.09
N LYS A 228 -1.22 5.63 -5.13
CA LYS A 228 -0.93 6.93 -5.74
C LYS A 228 -0.42 6.80 -7.17
N GLU A 229 -0.04 5.61 -7.61
CA GLU A 229 0.57 5.36 -8.91
C GLU A 229 -0.26 4.38 -9.73
N PHE A 230 -0.46 4.73 -11.00
CA PHE A 230 -1.30 4.00 -11.96
C PHE A 230 -0.53 3.81 -13.26
N VAL A 231 -0.25 2.56 -13.61
CA VAL A 231 0.48 2.18 -14.83
C VAL A 231 -0.47 2.23 -16.02
N LEU A 232 -0.11 3.02 -17.04
CA LEU A 232 -0.88 3.18 -18.26
C LEU A 232 -0.79 1.92 -19.14
N SER A 233 -1.85 1.62 -19.89
CA SER A 233 -1.92 0.46 -20.77
C SER A 233 -1.02 0.58 -21.99
N GLU A 234 -0.82 1.80 -22.49
CA GLU A 234 0.04 2.13 -23.63
C GLU A 234 0.98 3.29 -23.32
N ILE A 235 2.06 3.44 -24.11
CA ILE A 235 2.99 4.56 -23.98
C ILE A 235 2.37 5.77 -24.69
N PRO A 236 2.11 6.87 -23.98
CA PRO A 236 1.51 8.04 -24.59
C PRO A 236 2.51 8.76 -25.51
N ALA A 237 2.04 9.27 -26.65
CA ALA A 237 2.81 10.04 -27.63
C ALA A 237 3.39 11.31 -27.00
N GLU A 238 2.60 11.96 -26.14
CA GLU A 238 2.99 13.08 -25.28
C GLU A 238 2.57 12.79 -23.85
N ARG A 239 3.26 13.36 -22.86
CA ARG A 239 2.89 13.16 -21.45
C ARG A 239 1.43 13.62 -21.22
N PRO A 240 0.59 12.86 -20.50
CA PRO A 240 -0.78 13.29 -20.22
C PRO A 240 -0.79 14.61 -19.44
N GLU A 241 -1.49 15.63 -19.94
CA GLU A 241 -1.56 16.95 -19.28
C GLU A 241 -2.62 17.00 -18.17
N GLU A 242 -3.67 16.18 -18.31
CA GLU A 242 -4.84 16.19 -17.46
C GLU A 242 -5.24 14.77 -17.03
N VAL A 243 -5.68 14.65 -15.79
CA VAL A 243 -6.31 13.44 -15.24
C VAL A 243 -7.65 13.82 -14.65
N THR A 244 -8.70 13.08 -14.99
CA THR A 244 -10.02 13.30 -14.38
C THR A 244 -10.26 12.25 -13.32
N VAL A 245 -10.41 12.69 -12.06
CA VAL A 245 -10.81 11.83 -10.95
C VAL A 245 -12.30 12.03 -10.69
N VAL A 246 -13.10 10.97 -10.87
CA VAL A 246 -14.54 10.99 -10.62
C VAL A 246 -14.83 10.28 -9.31
N TYR A 247 -15.32 11.01 -8.31
CA TYR A 247 -15.76 10.45 -7.04
C TYR A 247 -17.22 10.82 -6.78
N ARG A 248 -18.08 9.83 -6.55
CA ARG A 248 -19.53 10.02 -6.34
C ARG A 248 -20.17 10.96 -7.36
N GLU A 249 -19.90 10.70 -8.65
CA GLU A 249 -20.42 11.48 -9.79
C GLU A 249 -19.92 12.94 -9.88
N HIS A 250 -18.94 13.33 -9.06
CA HIS A 250 -18.30 14.65 -9.13
C HIS A 250 -16.93 14.54 -9.80
N PRO A 251 -16.80 14.92 -11.09
CA PRO A 251 -15.50 14.95 -11.75
C PRO A 251 -14.66 16.11 -11.21
N THR A 252 -13.41 15.82 -10.88
CA THR A 252 -12.38 16.80 -10.52
C THR A 252 -11.23 16.65 -11.49
N LEU A 253 -10.80 17.77 -12.07
CA LEU A 253 -9.67 17.82 -13.00
C LEU A 253 -8.38 18.04 -12.21
N TYR A 254 -7.38 17.21 -12.50
CA TYR A 254 -6.03 17.26 -11.95
C TYR A 254 -5.08 17.60 -13.09
N THR A 255 -4.09 18.45 -12.83
CA THR A 255 -3.12 18.90 -13.85
C THR A 255 -1.71 18.39 -13.56
N ILE A 256 -0.95 18.13 -14.63
CA ILE A 256 0.43 17.67 -14.52
C ILE A 256 1.32 18.71 -13.82
N ASP A 257 2.38 18.23 -13.14
CA ASP A 257 3.40 18.98 -12.39
C ASP A 257 2.87 19.64 -11.09
N ASP A 258 1.57 19.98 -11.02
CA ASP A 258 0.92 20.51 -9.81
C ASP A 258 0.31 19.39 -8.96
N ASP A 259 -0.50 18.52 -9.58
CA ASP A 259 -1.24 17.49 -8.84
C ASP A 259 -0.71 16.07 -9.07
N PHE A 260 -0.13 15.81 -10.24
CA PHE A 260 0.46 14.52 -10.59
C PHE A 260 1.72 14.68 -11.45
N GLU A 261 2.56 13.65 -11.48
CA GLU A 261 3.69 13.52 -12.40
C GLU A 261 3.49 12.31 -13.32
N TYR A 262 4.01 12.39 -14.55
CA TYR A 262 4.16 11.24 -15.45
C TYR A 262 5.59 10.68 -15.38
N ILE A 263 5.70 9.38 -15.15
CA ILE A 263 6.97 8.68 -14.93
C ILE A 263 7.23 7.76 -16.12
N ALA A 264 7.98 8.28 -17.09
CA ALA A 264 8.25 7.58 -18.35
C ALA A 264 8.94 6.21 -18.16
N SER A 265 9.78 6.03 -17.13
CA SER A 265 10.48 4.76 -16.90
C SER A 265 9.56 3.60 -16.53
N THR A 266 8.39 3.90 -15.96
CA THR A 266 7.40 2.92 -15.50
C THR A 266 6.09 3.02 -16.25
N ASN A 267 6.02 3.92 -17.25
CA ASN A 267 4.80 4.28 -17.97
C ASN A 267 3.62 4.51 -17.02
N SER A 268 3.80 5.33 -15.98
CA SER A 268 2.80 5.51 -14.92
C SER A 268 2.56 6.97 -14.58
N ILE A 269 1.36 7.23 -14.05
CA ILE A 269 0.99 8.51 -13.47
C ILE A 269 1.03 8.38 -11.95
N ARG A 270 1.67 9.33 -11.28
CA ARG A 270 1.76 9.37 -9.81
C ARG A 270 1.22 10.68 -9.26
N PHE A 271 0.24 10.60 -8.37
CA PHE A 271 -0.29 11.76 -7.65
C PHE A 271 0.72 12.29 -6.63
N LEU A 272 0.98 13.60 -6.68
CA LEU A 272 1.94 14.30 -5.81
C LEU A 272 1.35 14.62 -4.43
N GLY A 273 0.04 14.89 -4.38
CA GLY A 273 -0.72 15.19 -3.17
C GLY A 273 -1.35 13.95 -2.52
N GLU A 274 -2.61 14.08 -2.13
CA GLU A 274 -3.41 12.98 -1.57
C GLU A 274 -3.67 11.89 -2.62
N ALA A 275 -3.77 10.63 -2.18
CA ALA A 275 -4.21 9.56 -3.06
C ALA A 275 -5.68 9.77 -3.46
N PRO A 276 -6.09 9.37 -4.67
CA PRO A 276 -7.50 9.34 -5.03
C PRO A 276 -8.30 8.54 -3.99
N ARG A 277 -9.48 9.06 -3.63
CA ARG A 277 -10.38 8.41 -2.68
C ARG A 277 -10.76 7.02 -3.16
N VAL A 278 -11.11 6.16 -2.21
CA VAL A 278 -11.71 4.86 -2.48
C VAL A 278 -12.97 5.03 -3.33
N ASP A 279 -13.18 4.08 -4.24
CA ASP A 279 -14.22 4.05 -5.26
C ASP A 279 -14.13 5.18 -6.30
N ALA A 280 -13.11 6.03 -6.25
CA ALA A 280 -12.88 7.00 -7.31
C ALA A 280 -12.48 6.29 -8.61
N GLN A 281 -13.01 6.78 -9.72
CA GLN A 281 -12.55 6.41 -11.06
C GLN A 281 -11.50 7.41 -11.52
N ILE A 282 -10.29 6.94 -11.79
CA ILE A 282 -9.20 7.74 -12.36
C ILE A 282 -9.24 7.51 -13.86
N ARG A 283 -9.56 8.56 -14.62
CA ARG A 283 -9.65 8.53 -16.08
C ARG A 283 -8.51 9.31 -16.68
N ILE A 284 -7.76 8.67 -17.56
CA ILE A 284 -6.56 9.23 -18.18
C ILE A 284 -6.71 9.05 -19.69
N ALA A 285 -6.97 10.16 -20.38
CA ALA A 285 -7.08 10.17 -21.84
C ALA A 285 -5.77 10.70 -22.44
N TYR A 286 -5.24 10.00 -23.44
CA TYR A 286 -4.01 10.38 -24.12
C TYR A 286 -3.98 9.86 -25.55
N GLU A 287 -3.12 10.44 -26.39
CA GLU A 287 -2.81 9.87 -27.70
C GLU A 287 -1.67 8.86 -27.54
N ARG A 288 -1.81 7.66 -28.12
CA ARG A 288 -0.74 6.66 -28.11
C ARG A 288 0.32 6.96 -29.16
N LEU A 289 1.55 6.54 -28.90
CA LEU A 289 2.61 6.59 -29.91
C LEU A 289 2.20 5.69 -31.09
N PRO A 290 2.30 6.15 -32.35
CA PRO A 290 2.02 5.29 -33.49
C PRO A 290 2.95 4.08 -33.44
N ASP A 291 2.44 2.90 -33.79
CA ASP A 291 3.27 1.72 -33.95
C ASP A 291 4.44 2.08 -34.86
N ALA A 292 5.66 1.74 -34.43
CA ALA A 292 6.83 1.90 -35.29
C ALA A 292 6.49 1.22 -36.62
N PRO A 293 6.72 1.88 -37.77
CA PRO A 293 6.42 1.28 -39.06
C PRO A 293 7.10 -0.09 -39.05
N ALA A 294 6.30 -1.15 -39.22
CA ALA A 294 6.80 -2.52 -39.16
C ALA A 294 8.08 -2.53 -39.99
N GLU A 295 9.23 -2.80 -39.35
CA GLU A 295 10.50 -2.85 -40.07
C GLU A 295 10.23 -3.77 -41.25
N GLU A 296 10.16 -3.20 -42.46
CA GLU A 296 9.95 -3.98 -43.67
C GLU A 296 11.15 -4.91 -43.65
N THR A 297 10.92 -6.17 -43.26
CA THR A 297 11.92 -7.21 -43.25
C THR A 297 12.38 -7.27 -44.69
N SER A 298 13.47 -6.57 -44.96
CA SER A 298 14.03 -6.45 -46.29
C SER A 298 14.23 -7.88 -46.74
N PRO A 299 13.59 -8.32 -47.84
CA PRO A 299 13.65 -9.71 -48.25
C PRO A 299 15.12 -10.07 -48.32
N GLU A 300 15.51 -10.99 -47.45
CA GLU A 300 16.86 -11.48 -47.29
C GLU A 300 17.34 -11.87 -48.70
N GLU A 301 18.21 -11.03 -49.30
CA GLU A 301 18.77 -11.29 -50.62
C GLU A 301 19.46 -12.64 -50.51
N THR A 302 18.77 -13.67 -51.00
CA THR A 302 19.29 -15.02 -51.04
C THR A 302 20.38 -14.99 -52.11
N GLU A 303 21.60 -14.62 -51.73
CA GLU A 303 22.77 -14.67 -52.59
C GLU A 303 22.89 -16.11 -53.11
N GLY A 304 22.54 -16.27 -54.38
CA GLY A 304 22.71 -17.51 -55.12
C GLY A 304 24.20 -17.86 -55.17
N SER A 305 24.62 -18.76 -54.28
CA SER A 305 25.87 -19.49 -54.37
C SER A 305 25.94 -20.15 -55.75
N THR A 306 26.77 -19.59 -56.63
CA THR A 306 27.05 -20.17 -57.94
C THR A 306 28.22 -21.12 -57.78
N GLU A 307 27.95 -22.42 -57.82
CA GLU A 307 28.94 -23.50 -57.86
C GLU A 307 29.90 -23.34 -59.06
N ARG A 308 31.19 -23.60 -58.81
CA ARG A 308 32.18 -23.99 -59.82
C ARG A 308 33.07 -25.09 -59.26
#